data_AF-A0A2W3ZKD6-F1
#
_entry.id   AF-A0A2W3ZKD6-F1
#
_cell.length_a   1.000
_cell.length_b   1.000
_cell.length_c   1.000
_cell.angle_alpha   90.00
_cell.angle_beta   90.00
_cell.angle_gamma   90.00
#
_symmetry.space_group_name_H-M   'P 1'
#
loop_
_entity.id
_entity.type
_entity.pdbx_description
1 polymer ?
#
loop_
_entity_poly.entity_id
_entity_poly.type
_entity_poly.pdbx_seq_one_letter_code
_entity_poly.pdbx_strand_id
1 'polypeptide(L)'
;MADKTIKELAEELGVTKQAIWQKIKKDSSTNLHQFMSKKGNTVYLSVDGQNIIKSMFKDKSSTNRQQKDVKVDDNSELLFLRNLIEDLQNEKKELHKLLDQQQQLTLQS
;
A
#
# COMPACT_ATOMS: atom_id res chain seq x y z
N MET A 1 -10.21 -19.01 21.50
CA MET A 1 -9.95 -17.94 20.50
C MET A 1 -8.44 -17.71 20.50
N ALA A 2 -7.78 -17.84 19.35
CA ALA A 2 -6.32 -17.96 19.29
C ALA A 2 -5.63 -16.60 19.20
N ASP A 3 -4.66 -16.37 20.08
CA ASP A 3 -3.75 -15.23 19.98
C ASP A 3 -2.84 -15.43 18.76
N LYS A 4 -2.80 -14.43 17.88
CA LYS A 4 -1.96 -14.47 16.67
C LYS A 4 -0.67 -13.70 16.90
N THR A 5 0.38 -14.16 16.24
CA THR A 5 1.65 -13.45 16.22
C THR A 5 1.60 -12.25 15.28
N ILE A 6 2.48 -11.28 15.50
CA ILE A 6 2.68 -10.16 14.57
C ILE A 6 3.04 -10.67 13.16
N LYS A 7 3.70 -11.84 13.05
CA LYS A 7 4.02 -12.46 11.77
C LYS A 7 2.76 -12.90 11.02
N GLU A 8 1.87 -13.63 11.68
CA GLU A 8 0.62 -14.11 11.06
C GLU A 8 -0.31 -12.95 10.70
N LEU A 9 -0.38 -11.93 11.56
CA LEU A 9 -1.12 -10.69 11.28
C LEU A 9 -0.58 -9.95 10.07
N ALA A 10 0.74 -9.87 9.94
CA ALA A 10 1.39 -9.26 8.79
C ALA A 10 1.03 -9.98 7.48
N GLU A 11 1.08 -11.30 7.50
CA GLU A 11 0.76 -12.16 6.36
C GLU A 11 -0.73 -12.09 5.98
N GLU A 12 -1.64 -12.11 6.97
CA GLU A 12 -3.10 -11.99 6.75
C GLU A 12 -3.50 -10.62 6.19
N LEU A 13 -2.81 -9.56 6.62
CA LEU A 13 -3.08 -8.20 6.16
C LEU A 13 -2.32 -7.82 4.89
N GLY A 14 -1.40 -8.67 4.41
CA GLY A 14 -0.52 -8.35 3.27
C GLY A 14 0.42 -7.18 3.55
N VAL A 15 0.78 -6.94 4.81
CA VAL A 15 1.65 -5.85 5.25
C VAL A 15 2.93 -6.38 5.87
N THR A 16 3.97 -5.55 5.95
CA THR A 16 5.22 -5.96 6.60
C THR A 16 5.08 -5.95 8.13
N LYS A 17 5.82 -6.83 8.82
CA LYS A 17 5.92 -6.81 10.30
C LYS A 17 6.29 -5.43 10.84
N GLN A 18 7.18 -4.74 10.12
CA GLN A 18 7.62 -3.40 10.47
C GLN A 18 6.50 -2.37 10.35
N ALA A 19 5.59 -2.48 9.38
CA ALA A 19 4.44 -1.60 9.26
C ALA A 19 3.53 -1.70 10.48
N ILE A 20 3.33 -2.93 10.99
CA ILE A 20 2.59 -3.16 12.24
C ILE A 20 3.30 -2.50 13.43
N TRP A 21 4.61 -2.68 13.57
CA TRP A 21 5.39 -2.01 14.64
C TRP A 21 5.35 -0.49 14.56
N GLN A 22 5.43 0.07 13.36
CA GLN A 22 5.29 1.51 13.14
C GLN A 22 3.90 2.01 13.55
N LYS A 23 2.86 1.20 13.33
CA LYS A 23 1.50 1.54 13.79
C LYS A 23 1.35 1.48 15.29
N ILE A 24 1.86 0.44 15.92
CA ILE A 24 1.90 0.32 17.39
C ILE A 24 2.66 1.51 18.00
N LYS A 25 3.78 1.93 17.40
CA LYS A 25 4.60 3.04 17.91
C LYS A 25 3.97 4.43 17.66
N LYS A 26 3.23 4.59 16.56
CA LYS A 26 2.64 5.87 16.13
C LYS A 26 1.31 6.16 16.83
N ASP A 27 0.53 5.13 17.16
CA ASP A 27 -0.72 5.28 17.90
C ASP A 27 -0.45 5.29 19.41
N SER A 28 -0.20 6.48 19.96
CA SER A 28 -0.12 6.72 21.40
C SER A 28 -1.50 6.84 22.08
N SER A 29 -2.57 6.99 21.29
CA SER A 29 -3.95 7.15 21.75
C SER A 29 -4.67 5.83 22.03
N THR A 30 -4.29 4.77 21.30
CA THR A 30 -4.85 3.43 21.48
C THR A 30 -3.82 2.62 22.24
N ASN A 31 -4.14 2.18 23.46
CA ASN A 31 -3.23 1.38 24.30
C ASN A 31 -3.03 -0.04 23.74
N LEU A 32 -2.55 -0.16 22.50
CA LEU A 32 -2.38 -1.41 21.79
C LEU A 32 -1.37 -2.32 22.51
N HIS A 33 -0.44 -1.71 23.25
CA HIS A 33 0.47 -2.39 24.18
C HIS A 33 -0.25 -3.27 25.21
N GLN A 34 -1.45 -2.91 25.67
CA GLN A 34 -2.19 -3.69 26.66
C GLN A 34 -2.73 -5.01 26.10
N PHE A 35 -2.85 -5.09 24.77
CA PHE A 35 -3.33 -6.27 24.04
C PHE A 35 -2.19 -7.14 23.52
N MET A 36 -0.94 -6.79 23.86
CA MET A 36 0.26 -7.48 23.42
C MET A 36 0.83 -8.31 24.56
N SER A 37 0.98 -9.62 24.34
CA SER A 37 1.64 -10.52 25.27
C SER A 37 2.94 -11.02 24.65
N LYS A 38 4.03 -10.95 25.42
CA LYS A 38 5.34 -11.45 24.99
C LYS A 38 5.58 -12.82 25.61
N LYS A 39 5.71 -13.83 24.77
CA LYS A 39 6.12 -15.18 25.17
C LYS A 39 7.46 -15.49 24.51
N GLY A 40 8.54 -15.40 25.30
CA GLY A 40 9.91 -15.52 24.80
C GLY A 40 10.29 -14.38 23.84
N ASN A 41 10.77 -14.73 22.64
CA ASN A 41 11.12 -13.76 21.59
C ASN A 41 9.95 -13.41 20.66
N THR A 42 8.77 -13.98 20.89
CA THR A 42 7.59 -13.79 20.01
C THR A 42 6.54 -12.97 20.73
N VAL A 43 5.98 -12.01 19.99
CA VAL A 43 4.92 -11.13 20.47
C VAL A 43 3.59 -11.57 19.86
N TYR A 44 2.64 -11.81 20.73
CA TYR A 44 1.29 -12.27 20.46
C TYR A 44 0.30 -11.13 20.72
N LEU A 45 -0.76 -11.09 19.94
CA LEU A 45 -1.84 -10.13 20.10
C LEU A 45 -3.15 -10.85 20.45
N SER A 46 -3.84 -10.32 21.44
CA SER A 46 -5.21 -10.71 21.75
C SER A 46 -6.15 -10.33 20.59
N VAL A 47 -7.33 -10.96 20.56
CA VAL A 47 -8.35 -10.71 19.54
C VAL A 47 -8.69 -9.22 19.40
N ASP A 48 -8.75 -8.48 20.50
CA ASP A 48 -9.04 -7.04 20.49
C ASP A 48 -7.91 -6.24 19.83
N GLY A 49 -6.66 -6.55 20.15
CA GLY A 49 -5.49 -5.95 19.50
C GLY A 49 -5.45 -6.25 18.00
N GLN A 50 -5.82 -7.47 17.60
CA GLN A 50 -5.92 -7.86 16.20
C GLN A 50 -6.98 -7.03 15.45
N ASN A 51 -8.15 -6.81 16.05
CA ASN A 51 -9.24 -6.04 15.46
C ASN A 51 -8.86 -4.57 15.27
N ILE A 52 -8.18 -3.97 16.26
CA ILE A 52 -7.69 -2.59 16.21
C ILE A 52 -6.66 -2.43 15.07
N ILE A 53 -5.69 -3.34 14.97
CA ILE A 53 -4.71 -3.29 13.88
C ILE A 53 -5.43 -3.46 12.53
N LYS A 54 -6.34 -4.43 12.44
CA LYS A 54 -7.09 -4.72 11.21
C LYS A 54 -7.91 -3.51 10.75
N SER A 55 -8.59 -2.79 11.64
CA SER A 55 -9.29 -1.55 11.28
C SER A 55 -8.31 -0.46 10.84
N MET A 56 -7.21 -0.24 11.56
CA MET A 56 -6.19 0.77 11.22
C MET A 56 -5.53 0.57 9.85
N PHE A 57 -5.45 -0.68 9.36
CA PHE A 57 -4.96 -1.00 8.02
C PHE A 57 -6.07 -1.04 6.95
N LYS A 58 -7.31 -1.37 7.32
CA LYS A 58 -8.48 -1.28 6.42
C LYS A 58 -8.88 0.15 6.11
N ASP A 59 -8.79 1.06 7.08
CA ASP A 59 -9.16 2.47 6.92
C ASP A 59 -8.20 3.25 5.99
N LYS A 60 -7.11 2.63 5.53
CA LYS A 60 -6.18 3.22 4.55
C LYS A 60 -6.66 3.16 3.10
N SER A 61 -7.81 2.56 2.80
CA SER A 61 -8.49 2.92 1.54
C SER A 61 -9.00 4.37 1.56
N SER A 62 -9.06 5.00 2.73
CA SER A 62 -9.55 6.35 2.93
C SER A 62 -8.80 7.03 4.07
N THR A 63 -7.52 7.35 3.89
CA THR A 63 -6.90 8.56 4.47
C THR A 63 -5.49 8.75 3.98
N ASN A 64 -5.39 9.61 2.96
CA ASN A 64 -4.44 10.71 2.93
C ASN A 64 -3.98 11.07 4.35
N ARG A 65 -2.70 10.81 4.68
CA ARG A 65 -2.06 11.49 5.80
C ARG A 65 -0.81 12.16 5.28
N GLN A 66 -0.92 13.49 5.22
CA GLN A 66 0.09 14.51 4.95
C GLN A 66 0.32 14.82 3.48
N GLN A 67 -0.69 15.38 2.82
CA GLN A 67 -0.46 16.57 2.02
C GLN A 67 -1.32 17.69 2.61
N LYS A 68 -0.69 18.86 2.67
CA LYS A 68 -1.17 20.10 3.27
C LYS A 68 -2.59 20.41 2.82
N ASP A 69 -3.34 21.12 3.68
CA ASP A 69 -4.51 21.92 3.29
C ASP A 69 -4.18 22.78 2.06
N VAL A 70 -4.43 22.20 0.90
CA VAL A 70 -4.70 22.87 -0.34
C VAL A 70 -5.99 22.20 -0.77
N LYS A 71 -7.05 22.97 -0.98
CA LYS A 71 -8.19 22.50 -1.76
C LYS A 71 -7.64 22.15 -3.15
N VAL A 72 -7.12 20.94 -3.30
CA VAL A 72 -6.74 20.41 -4.60
C VAL A 72 -8.07 20.10 -5.24
N ASP A 73 -8.45 20.97 -6.17
CA ASP A 73 -9.54 20.76 -7.09
C ASP A 73 -9.41 19.33 -7.62
N ASP A 74 -10.32 18.42 -7.26
CA ASP A 74 -10.29 16.99 -7.64
C ASP A 74 -10.12 16.82 -9.16
N ASN A 75 -10.53 17.84 -9.92
CA ASN A 75 -10.36 17.96 -11.36
C ASN A 75 -8.89 18.03 -11.80
N SER A 76 -8.01 18.64 -11.01
CA SER A 76 -6.58 18.80 -11.32
C SER A 76 -5.79 17.50 -11.19
N GLU A 77 -6.09 16.68 -10.17
CA GLU A 77 -5.50 15.34 -10.03
C GLU A 77 -5.99 14.41 -11.14
N LEU A 78 -7.29 14.46 -11.47
CA LEU A 78 -7.86 13.72 -12.60
C LEU A 78 -7.24 14.14 -13.94
N LEU A 79 -6.99 15.43 -14.14
CA LEU A 79 -6.33 15.94 -15.35
C LEU A 79 -4.87 15.48 -15.44
N PHE A 80 -4.13 15.51 -14.32
CA PHE A 80 -2.76 15.01 -14.26
C PHE A 80 -2.69 13.50 -14.58
N LEU A 81 -3.57 12.70 -13.98
CA LEU A 81 -3.64 11.26 -14.25
C LEU A 81 -4.02 10.99 -15.72
N ARG A 82 -4.93 11.78 -16.29
CA ARG A 82 -5.33 11.66 -17.70
C ARG A 82 -4.15 11.93 -18.64
N ASN A 83 -3.39 13.00 -18.38
CA ASN A 83 -2.22 13.35 -19.18
C ASN A 83 -1.13 12.27 -19.05
N LEU A 84 -0.90 11.75 -17.85
CA LEU A 84 0.06 10.66 -17.66
C LEU A 84 -0.33 9.38 -18.42
N ILE A 85 -1.64 9.05 -18.44
CA ILE A 85 -2.15 7.94 -19.23
C ILE A 85 -1.95 8.18 -20.73
N GLU A 86 -2.18 9.40 -21.20
CA GLU A 86 -1.98 9.78 -22.60
C GLU A 86 -0.51 9.66 -23.01
N ASP A 87 0.42 10.14 -22.18
CA ASP A 87 1.87 10.02 -22.40
C ASP A 87 2.30 8.56 -22.48
N LEU A 88 1.84 7.72 -21.54
CA LEU A 88 2.14 6.28 -21.54
C LEU A 88 1.56 5.57 -22.78
N GLN A 89 0.37 5.98 -23.25
CA GLN A 89 -0.23 5.44 -24.47
C GLN A 89 0.57 5.84 -25.71
N ASN A 90 1.07 7.08 -25.77
CA ASN A 90 1.91 7.57 -26.84
C ASN A 90 3.24 6.82 -26.88
N GLU A 91 3.90 6.63 -25.72
CA GLU A 91 5.13 5.85 -25.62
C GLU A 91 4.93 4.40 -26.10
N LYS A 92 3.84 3.76 -25.67
CA LYS A 92 3.49 2.40 -26.13
C LYS A 92 3.31 2.34 -27.65
N LYS A 93 2.68 3.35 -28.25
CA LYS A 93 2.46 3.42 -29.70
C LYS A 93 3.77 3.55 -30.47
N GLU A 94 4.68 4.41 -30.01
CA GLU A 94 6.00 4.56 -30.63
C GLU A 94 6.84 3.28 -30.49
N LEU A 95 6.81 2.61 -29.33
CA LEU A 95 7.47 1.32 -29.14
C LEU A 95 6.93 0.24 -30.09
N HIS A 96 5.61 0.16 -30.28
CA HIS A 96 5.02 -0.76 -31.26
C HIS A 96 5.49 -0.46 -32.68
N LYS A 97 5.53 0.82 -33.07
CA LYS A 97 5.99 1.22 -34.40
C LYS A 97 7.46 0.86 -34.64
N LEU A 98 8.32 1.07 -33.65
CA LEU A 98 9.73 0.68 -33.73
C LEU A 98 9.88 -0.84 -33.83
N LEU A 99 9.08 -1.59 -33.08
CA LEU A 99 9.06 -3.05 -33.15
C LEU A 99 8.65 -3.53 -34.55
N ASP A 100 7.58 -2.96 -35.12
CA ASP A 100 7.11 -3.30 -36.47
C ASP A 100 8.18 -3.00 -37.53
N GLN A 101 8.89 -1.87 -37.40
CA GLN A 101 10.00 -1.51 -38.28
C GLN A 101 11.14 -2.55 -38.23
N GLN A 102 11.52 -2.99 -37.03
CA GLN A 102 12.58 -3.97 -36.87
C GLN A 102 12.19 -5.36 -37.40
N GLN A 103 10.92 -5.75 -37.27
CA GLN A 103 10.41 -6.98 -37.87
C GLN A 103 10.47 -6.91 -39.40
N GLN A 104 10.05 -5.80 -40.01
CA GLN A 104 10.11 -5.63 -41.47
C GLN A 104 11.53 -5.68 -42.01
N LEU A 105 12.49 -5.02 -41.35
CA LEU A 105 13.90 -5.04 -41.75
C LEU A 105 14.49 -6.46 -41.70
N THR A 106 14.13 -7.24 -40.69
CA THR A 106 14.59 -8.63 -40.53
C THR A 106 14.02 -9.56 -41.60
N LEU A 107 12.82 -9.27 -42.11
CA LEU A 107 12.19 -10.05 -43.19
C LEU A 107 12.74 -9.69 -44.59
N GLN A 108 13.43 -8.56 -44.73
CA GLN A 108 14.02 -8.09 -45.98
C GLN A 108 15.51 -8.48 -46.13
N SER A 109 16.13 -9.01 -45.07
CA SER A 109 17.51 -9.54 -45.05
C SER A 109 17.54 -11.05 -45.19
#